data_AF-A0A1G8W5D1-F1
#
_entry.id   AF-A0A1G8W5D1-F1
#
_cell.length_a   1.000
_cell.length_b   1.000
_cell.length_c   1.000
_cell.angle_alpha   90.00
_cell.angle_beta   90.00
_cell.angle_gamma   90.00
#
_symmetry.space_group_name_H-M   'P 1'
#
loop_
_entity.id
_entity.type
_entity.pdbx_description
1 polymer ?
#
loop_
_entity_poly.entity_id
_entity_poly.type
_entity_poly.pdbx_seq_one_letter_code
_entity_poly.pdbx_strand_id
1 'polypeptide(L)'
;MPASYPPPGDSYSGGVPGNSDSAGIFRLIIYTGTNSEARPSDTTSEYLRQDPIMTIFKEKVDEEYLTVAETKEILERLEVERATDDEREMRYELARAIEHTNRFAELDPDDAREFADKLVDLEKVDEKTANKIVDLKPRDRDELRAVFAQERYSLSGDELDEILNVVNQYV
;
A
#
# COMPACT_ATOMS: atom_id res chain seq x y z
N MET A 1 -10.46 -28.42 12.63
CA MET A 1 -11.43 -28.61 11.51
C MET A 1 -10.96 -27.74 10.35
N PRO A 2 -11.16 -28.08 9.07
CA PRO A 2 -10.71 -27.19 8.00
C PRO A 2 -11.46 -25.86 8.07
N ALA A 3 -10.75 -24.75 7.84
CA ALA A 3 -11.28 -23.39 7.87
C ALA A 3 -12.60 -23.31 7.08
N SER A 4 -13.65 -22.79 7.70
CA SER A 4 -14.93 -22.57 7.05
C SER A 4 -14.76 -21.46 6.01
N TYR A 5 -14.48 -21.83 4.77
CA TYR A 5 -14.54 -20.91 3.64
C TYR A 5 -15.99 -20.41 3.48
N PRO A 6 -16.19 -19.13 3.13
CA PRO A 6 -17.51 -18.66 2.75
C PRO A 6 -18.08 -19.45 1.57
N PRO A 7 -19.41 -19.62 1.50
CA PRO A 7 -20.05 -20.41 0.46
C PRO A 7 -19.78 -19.82 -0.95
N PRO A 8 -19.64 -20.68 -1.97
CA PRO A 8 -19.41 -20.24 -3.35
C PRO A 8 -20.63 -19.48 -3.88
N GLY A 9 -20.39 -18.30 -4.49
CA GLY A 9 -21.43 -17.48 -5.14
C GLY A 9 -21.57 -16.06 -4.58
N ASP A 10 -21.03 -15.77 -3.41
CA ASP A 10 -21.10 -14.45 -2.80
C ASP A 10 -20.04 -13.49 -3.36
N SER A 11 -20.47 -12.25 -3.66
CA SER A 11 -19.58 -11.15 -4.01
C SER A 11 -18.94 -10.58 -2.75
N TYR A 12 -17.60 -10.54 -2.72
CA TYR A 12 -16.84 -9.92 -1.62
C TYR A 12 -16.04 -8.73 -2.12
N SER A 13 -16.06 -7.65 -1.35
CA SER A 13 -15.13 -6.52 -1.43
C SER A 13 -14.19 -6.58 -0.23
N GLY A 14 -12.89 -6.63 -0.45
CA GLY A 14 -11.88 -6.61 0.61
C GLY A 14 -10.57 -6.01 0.11
N GLY A 15 -9.93 -5.22 0.97
CA GLY A 15 -8.58 -4.70 0.72
C GLY A 15 -7.55 -5.62 1.35
N VAL A 16 -6.49 -5.96 0.60
CA VAL A 16 -5.32 -6.64 1.16
C VAL A 16 -4.16 -5.65 1.12
N PRO A 17 -3.55 -5.29 2.27
CA PRO A 17 -2.33 -4.50 2.25
C PRO A 17 -1.23 -5.30 1.56
N GLY A 18 -0.68 -4.73 0.48
CA GLY A 18 0.48 -5.27 -0.21
C GLY A 18 1.75 -5.05 0.61
N ASN A 19 2.76 -5.90 0.38
CA ASN A 19 4.09 -5.68 0.96
C ASN A 19 4.70 -4.39 0.39
N SER A 20 5.52 -3.68 1.17
CA SER A 20 6.20 -2.48 0.67
C SER A 20 7.04 -2.80 -0.58
N ASP A 21 6.90 -2.00 -1.65
CA ASP A 21 7.73 -2.16 -2.86
C ASP A 21 9.23 -1.94 -2.50
N SER A 22 10.15 -2.19 -3.43
CA SER A 22 11.60 -1.94 -3.21
C SER A 22 11.96 -0.49 -2.85
N ALA A 23 11.01 0.43 -3.00
CA ALA A 23 11.10 1.83 -2.61
C ALA A 23 10.56 2.14 -1.20
N GLY A 24 10.05 1.15 -0.46
CA GLY A 24 9.52 1.32 0.90
C GLY A 24 8.08 1.83 1.00
N ILE A 25 7.34 1.90 -0.12
CA ILE A 25 5.98 2.44 -0.16
C ILE A 25 4.95 1.29 -0.06
N PHE A 26 3.95 1.43 0.79
CA PHE A 26 2.83 0.49 0.90
C PHE A 26 1.75 0.79 -0.14
N ARG A 27 1.10 -0.26 -0.65
CA ARG A 27 -0.08 -0.16 -1.52
C ARG A 27 -1.22 -0.94 -0.91
N LEU A 28 -2.41 -0.34 -0.86
CA LEU A 28 -3.63 -1.10 -0.64
C LEU A 28 -4.18 -1.55 -1.99
N ILE A 29 -4.38 -2.86 -2.17
CA ILE A 29 -5.02 -3.36 -3.39
C ILE A 29 -6.44 -3.80 -3.07
N ILE A 30 -7.40 -3.19 -3.77
CA ILE A 30 -8.82 -3.51 -3.65
C ILE A 30 -9.21 -4.43 -4.79
N TYR A 31 -9.75 -5.60 -4.43
CA TYR A 31 -10.21 -6.60 -5.39
C TYR A 31 -11.69 -6.87 -5.24
N THR A 32 -12.34 -7.22 -6.35
CA THR A 32 -13.64 -7.90 -6.36
C THR A 32 -13.48 -9.29 -6.94
N GLY A 33 -14.06 -10.30 -6.29
CA GLY A 33 -14.01 -11.68 -6.74
C GLY A 33 -15.30 -12.43 -6.50
N THR A 34 -15.60 -13.36 -7.41
CA THR A 34 -16.50 -14.50 -7.17
C THR A 34 -15.63 -15.74 -7.02
N ASN A 35 -15.76 -16.47 -5.92
CA ASN A 35 -14.99 -17.67 -5.64
C ASN A 35 -15.27 -18.73 -6.73
N SER A 36 -14.42 -18.84 -7.75
CA SER A 36 -14.55 -19.85 -8.80
C SER A 36 -13.82 -21.11 -8.36
N GLU A 37 -14.58 -22.17 -8.09
CA GLU A 37 -14.06 -23.50 -7.78
C GLU A 37 -13.09 -23.97 -8.86
N ALA A 38 -11.77 -23.88 -8.62
CA ALA A 38 -10.79 -24.55 -9.44
C ALA A 38 -10.71 -26.02 -9.01
N ARG A 39 -11.59 -26.87 -9.56
CA ARG A 39 -11.35 -28.33 -9.56
C ARG A 39 -10.45 -28.67 -10.75
N PRO A 40 -9.29 -29.32 -10.53
CA PRO A 40 -8.46 -29.78 -11.63
C PRO A 40 -9.01 -31.10 -12.15
N SER A 41 -9.71 -31.08 -13.28
CA SER A 41 -9.90 -32.28 -14.10
C SER A 41 -9.90 -31.93 -15.58
N ASP A 42 -9.03 -32.63 -16.30
CA ASP A 42 -9.04 -32.92 -17.74
C ASP A 42 -8.49 -31.89 -18.74
N THR A 43 -7.23 -32.13 -19.11
CA THR A 43 -6.67 -32.24 -20.47
C THR A 43 -7.45 -31.60 -21.64
N THR A 44 -6.85 -30.60 -22.30
CA THR A 44 -6.38 -30.67 -23.71
C THR A 44 -5.83 -29.31 -24.16
N SER A 45 -4.55 -29.33 -24.54
CA SER A 45 -3.91 -28.61 -25.65
C SER A 45 -4.34 -27.17 -26.01
N GLU A 46 -3.32 -26.32 -26.06
CA GLU A 46 -3.16 -25.27 -27.09
C GLU A 46 -3.89 -23.95 -26.86
N TYR A 47 -3.40 -23.14 -25.91
CA TYR A 47 -3.35 -21.68 -26.07
C TYR A 47 -2.12 -21.12 -25.35
N LEU A 48 -1.02 -21.03 -26.10
CA LEU A 48 0.16 -20.24 -25.75
C LEU A 48 -0.14 -18.76 -26.03
N ARG A 49 -0.06 -17.90 -25.00
CA ARG A 49 0.61 -16.57 -24.95
C ARG A 49 -0.04 -15.67 -23.90
N GLN A 50 0.81 -14.99 -23.14
CA GLN A 50 0.55 -14.17 -21.96
C GLN A 50 0.37 -15.03 -20.72
N ASP A 51 1.42 -15.09 -19.89
CA ASP A 51 1.32 -15.58 -18.53
C ASP A 51 0.22 -14.74 -17.83
N PRO A 52 -0.98 -15.29 -17.56
CA PRO A 52 -1.91 -14.57 -16.72
C PRO A 52 -1.25 -14.60 -15.35
N ILE A 53 -0.99 -13.43 -14.77
CA ILE A 53 -0.68 -13.32 -13.35
C ILE A 53 -1.77 -14.13 -12.66
N MET A 54 -1.42 -15.29 -12.10
CA MET A 54 -2.34 -16.15 -11.37
C MET A 54 -2.70 -15.44 -10.05
N THR A 55 -3.49 -14.39 -10.16
CA THR A 55 -4.15 -13.73 -9.06
C THR A 55 -5.47 -14.47 -8.83
N ILE A 56 -5.76 -14.84 -7.58
CA ILE A 56 -7.02 -15.49 -7.17
C ILE A 56 -8.25 -14.62 -7.49
N PHE A 57 -8.04 -13.35 -7.81
CA PHE A 57 -9.06 -12.36 -8.12
C PHE A 57 -9.24 -12.16 -9.62
N LYS A 58 -10.50 -12.04 -10.03
CA LYS A 58 -10.93 -11.93 -11.42
C LYS A 58 -10.51 -10.60 -12.05
N GLU A 59 -10.54 -9.52 -11.26
CA GLU A 59 -10.08 -8.20 -11.63
C GLU A 59 -9.66 -7.41 -10.38
N LYS A 60 -8.69 -6.50 -10.57
CA LYS A 60 -8.35 -5.48 -9.59
C LYS A 60 -9.26 -4.28 -9.84
N VAL A 61 -9.97 -3.84 -8.81
CA VAL A 61 -10.94 -2.75 -8.93
C VAL A 61 -10.31 -1.43 -8.59
N ASP A 62 -9.37 -1.40 -7.64
CA ASP A 62 -8.67 -0.18 -7.27
C ASP A 62 -7.29 -0.44 -6.66
N GLU A 63 -6.44 0.58 -6.68
CA GLU A 63 -5.28 0.71 -5.80
C GLU A 63 -5.09 2.13 -5.35
N GLU A 64 -4.68 2.27 -4.09
CA GLU A 64 -4.23 3.53 -3.51
C GLU A 64 -2.89 3.33 -2.82
N TYR A 65 -2.08 4.39 -2.82
CA TYR A 65 -0.86 4.43 -2.01
C TYR A 65 -1.24 4.77 -0.57
N LEU A 66 -0.54 4.15 0.38
CA LEU A 66 -0.72 4.43 1.80
C LEU A 66 0.59 4.89 2.41
N THR A 67 0.49 5.87 3.29
CA THR A 67 1.57 6.25 4.20
C THR A 67 1.80 5.16 5.24
N VAL A 68 2.95 5.20 5.91
CA VAL A 68 3.25 4.31 7.03
C VAL A 68 2.26 4.51 8.18
N ALA A 69 1.77 5.74 8.39
CA ALA A 69 0.76 6.07 9.40
C ALA A 69 -0.60 5.42 9.11
N GLU A 70 -1.13 5.57 7.89
CA GLU A 70 -2.39 4.91 7.49
C GLU A 70 -2.25 3.38 7.51
N THR A 71 -1.09 2.87 7.07
CA THR A 71 -0.80 1.44 7.12
C THR A 71 -0.82 0.91 8.56
N LYS A 72 -0.27 1.66 9.52
CA LYS A 72 -0.29 1.29 10.94
C LYS A 72 -1.72 1.10 11.45
N GLU A 73 -2.62 2.06 11.19
CA GLU A 73 -4.01 1.98 11.64
C GLU A 73 -4.72 0.73 11.08
N ILE A 74 -4.48 0.40 9.81
CA ILE A 74 -5.03 -0.81 9.18
C ILE A 74 -4.48 -2.07 9.85
N LEU A 75 -3.16 -2.12 10.10
CA LEU A 75 -2.51 -3.28 10.68
C LEU A 75 -2.87 -3.49 12.17
N GLU A 76 -3.05 -2.42 12.94
CA GLU A 76 -3.49 -2.50 14.35
C GLU A 76 -4.90 -3.08 14.45
N ARG A 77 -5.83 -2.66 13.60
CA ARG A 77 -7.17 -3.26 13.54
C ARG A 77 -7.11 -4.75 13.20
N LEU A 78 -6.27 -5.11 12.23
CA LEU A 78 -6.07 -6.49 11.81
C LEU A 78 -5.41 -7.37 12.89
N GLU A 79 -4.50 -6.80 13.68
CA GLU A 79 -3.88 -7.45 14.83
C GLU A 79 -4.93 -7.77 15.90
N VAL A 80 -5.79 -6.81 16.25
CA VAL A 80 -6.88 -7.01 17.22
C VAL A 80 -7.85 -8.10 16.75
N GLU A 81 -8.27 -8.06 15.47
CA GLU A 81 -9.15 -9.08 14.91
C GLU A 81 -8.55 -10.49 15.02
N ARG A 82 -7.25 -10.65 14.73
CA ARG A 82 -6.58 -11.95 14.85
C ARG A 82 -6.34 -12.38 16.29
N ALA A 83 -6.05 -11.46 17.19
CA ALA A 83 -5.87 -11.78 18.61
C ALA A 83 -7.17 -12.31 19.26
N THR A 84 -8.33 -12.01 18.68
CA THR A 84 -9.63 -12.54 19.14
C THR A 84 -10.00 -13.92 18.57
N ASP A 85 -9.20 -14.47 17.65
CA ASP A 85 -9.41 -15.77 17.01
C ASP A 85 -8.22 -16.69 17.31
N ASP A 86 -8.32 -17.48 18.38
CA ASP A 86 -7.26 -18.38 18.86
C ASP A 86 -6.80 -19.42 17.82
N GLU A 87 -7.57 -19.64 16.75
CA GLU A 87 -7.21 -20.54 15.64
C GLU A 87 -6.40 -19.85 14.54
N ARG A 88 -6.31 -18.50 14.54
CA ARG A 88 -5.57 -17.73 13.54
C ARG A 88 -4.18 -17.35 14.03
N GLU A 89 -3.18 -18.09 13.56
CA GLU A 89 -1.78 -17.75 13.79
C GLU A 89 -1.39 -16.41 13.15
N MET A 90 -0.66 -15.58 13.91
CA MET A 90 -0.04 -14.37 13.38
C MET A 90 1.17 -14.75 12.54
N ARG A 91 1.03 -14.64 11.22
CA ARG A 91 2.12 -14.94 10.29
C ARG A 91 3.30 -14.00 10.51
N TYR A 92 4.52 -14.51 10.29
CA TYR A 92 5.75 -13.75 10.49
C TYR A 92 5.78 -12.45 9.68
N GLU A 93 5.32 -12.48 8.42
CA GLU A 93 5.33 -11.28 7.57
C GLU A 93 4.42 -10.18 8.15
N LEU A 94 3.26 -10.56 8.68
CA LEU A 94 2.33 -9.63 9.33
C LEU A 94 2.95 -9.03 10.60
N ALA A 95 3.54 -9.85 11.45
CA ALA A 95 4.21 -9.38 12.66
C ALA A 95 5.34 -8.38 12.34
N ARG A 96 6.10 -8.62 11.27
CA ARG A 96 7.17 -7.72 10.82
C ARG A 96 6.64 -6.41 10.24
N ALA A 97 5.52 -6.44 9.53
CA ALA A 97 4.86 -5.23 9.04
C ALA A 97 4.32 -4.36 10.19
N ILE A 98 3.71 -5.00 11.21
CA ILE A 98 3.26 -4.32 12.44
C ILE A 98 4.46 -3.71 13.17
N GLU A 99 5.55 -4.45 13.36
CA GLU A 99 6.77 -3.91 14.01
C GLU A 99 7.33 -2.70 13.24
N HIS A 100 7.34 -2.77 11.91
CA HIS A 100 7.84 -1.70 11.05
C HIS A 100 6.99 -0.44 11.18
N THR A 101 5.67 -0.57 11.00
CA THR A 101 4.74 0.57 11.08
C THR A 101 4.73 1.19 12.48
N ASN A 102 4.81 0.39 13.54
CA ASN A 102 4.96 0.88 14.91
C ASN A 102 6.24 1.69 15.15
N ARG A 103 7.32 1.40 14.41
CA ARG A 103 8.59 2.11 14.55
C ARG A 103 8.63 3.42 13.76
N PHE A 104 8.00 3.46 12.58
CA PHE A 104 8.20 4.54 11.61
C PHE A 104 6.96 5.41 11.36
N ALA A 105 5.78 5.06 11.89
CA ALA A 105 4.62 5.95 11.88
C ALA A 105 4.84 7.11 12.87
N GLU A 106 5.32 8.25 12.36
CA GLU A 106 5.59 9.45 13.15
C GLU A 106 4.44 10.47 13.14
N LEU A 107 3.44 10.28 12.28
CA LEU A 107 2.25 11.12 12.17
C LEU A 107 1.01 10.31 12.53
N ASP A 108 -0.04 11.01 12.96
CA ASP A 108 -1.39 10.43 13.01
C ASP A 108 -1.93 10.25 11.57
N PRO A 109 -2.80 9.26 11.31
CA PRO A 109 -3.28 8.95 9.96
C PRO A 109 -3.96 10.15 9.25
N ASP A 110 -4.73 10.94 9.98
CA ASP A 110 -5.42 12.11 9.43
C ASP A 110 -4.43 13.19 9.00
N ASP A 111 -3.41 13.47 9.81
CA ASP A 111 -2.35 14.44 9.49
C ASP A 111 -1.49 13.98 8.31
N ALA A 112 -1.19 12.68 8.25
CA ALA A 112 -0.44 12.08 7.15
C ALA A 112 -1.20 12.19 5.82
N ARG A 113 -2.52 11.98 5.84
CA ARG A 113 -3.38 12.13 4.67
C ARG A 113 -3.52 13.60 4.24
N GLU A 114 -3.75 14.52 5.17
CA GLU A 114 -3.78 15.95 4.84
C GLU A 114 -2.46 16.43 4.23
N PHE A 115 -1.33 15.93 4.75
CA PHE A 115 -0.02 16.24 4.21
C PHE A 115 0.17 15.69 2.79
N ALA A 116 -0.23 14.44 2.54
CA ALA A 116 -0.18 13.85 1.20
C ALA A 116 -1.05 14.64 0.21
N ASP A 117 -2.27 15.02 0.61
CA ASP A 117 -3.19 15.79 -0.23
C ASP A 117 -2.60 17.15 -0.64
N LYS A 118 -2.03 17.89 0.32
CA LYS A 118 -1.35 19.17 0.03
C LYS A 118 -0.17 19.02 -0.93
N LEU A 119 0.54 17.89 -0.86
CA LEU A 119 1.66 17.61 -1.74
C LEU A 119 1.19 17.29 -3.16
N VAL A 120 0.14 16.49 -3.33
CA VAL A 120 -0.42 16.13 -4.65
C VAL A 120 -0.97 17.34 -5.41
N ASP A 121 -1.39 18.39 -4.71
CA ASP A 121 -1.80 19.66 -5.33
C ASP A 121 -0.64 20.40 -6.06
N LEU A 122 0.61 20.01 -5.83
CA LEU A 122 1.79 20.59 -6.48
C LEU A 122 2.05 19.91 -7.85
N GLU A 123 2.29 20.72 -8.89
CA GLU A 123 2.30 20.29 -10.31
C GLU A 123 3.17 19.05 -10.63
N LYS A 124 4.26 18.85 -9.89
CA LYS A 124 5.25 17.78 -10.15
C LYS A 124 5.30 16.71 -9.06
N VAL A 125 4.27 16.61 -8.22
CA VAL A 125 4.22 15.60 -7.17
C VAL A 125 3.06 14.67 -7.44
N ASP A 126 3.37 13.43 -7.86
CA ASP A 126 2.35 12.39 -7.97
C ASP A 126 2.05 11.75 -6.60
N GLU A 127 0.93 11.05 -6.50
CA GLU A 127 0.46 10.41 -5.26
C GLU A 127 1.53 9.50 -4.63
N LYS A 128 2.25 8.74 -5.45
CA LYS A 128 3.34 7.87 -5.01
C LYS A 128 4.46 8.67 -4.34
N THR A 129 4.86 9.77 -4.98
CA THR A 129 5.92 10.65 -4.48
C THR A 129 5.47 11.41 -3.25
N ALA A 130 4.21 11.87 -3.21
CA ALA A 130 3.63 12.50 -2.04
C ALA A 130 3.71 11.59 -0.82
N ASN A 131 3.21 10.35 -0.91
CA ASN A 131 3.29 9.36 0.17
C ASN A 131 4.75 9.15 0.64
N LYS A 132 5.70 9.04 -0.31
CA LYS A 132 7.12 8.90 0.00
C LYS A 132 7.70 10.12 0.71
N ILE A 133 7.29 11.33 0.35
CA ILE A 133 7.70 12.56 1.04
C ILE A 133 7.11 12.59 2.46
N VAL A 134 5.85 12.20 2.64
CA VAL A 134 5.20 12.11 3.97
C VAL A 134 5.95 11.15 4.89
N ASP A 135 6.34 9.98 4.39
CA ASP A 135 7.06 8.97 5.19
C ASP A 135 8.51 9.37 5.50
N LEU A 136 9.18 10.09 4.59
CA LEU A 136 10.59 10.44 4.73
C LEU A 136 10.86 11.81 5.36
N LYS A 137 9.92 12.74 5.25
CA LYS A 137 9.99 14.13 5.75
C LYS A 137 11.36 14.80 5.47
N PRO A 138 11.73 14.96 4.19
CA PRO A 138 13.02 15.53 3.80
C PRO A 138 13.19 16.95 4.34
N ARG A 139 14.36 17.25 4.91
CA ARG A 139 14.65 18.49 5.64
C ARG A 139 15.35 19.55 4.79
N ASP A 140 15.91 19.13 3.66
CA ASP A 140 16.61 20.02 2.75
C ASP A 140 16.44 19.59 1.29
N ARG A 141 16.95 20.44 0.39
CA ARG A 141 16.84 20.23 -1.05
C ARG A 141 17.60 18.99 -1.53
N ASP A 142 18.65 18.57 -0.83
CA ASP A 142 19.47 17.42 -1.23
C ASP A 142 18.77 16.10 -0.87
N GLU A 143 18.16 16.03 0.32
CA GLU A 143 17.26 14.95 0.70
C GLU A 143 16.06 14.87 -0.24
N LEU A 144 15.42 16.01 -0.56
CA LEU A 144 14.29 16.02 -1.48
C LEU A 144 14.69 15.58 -2.89
N ARG A 145 15.86 16.00 -3.41
CA ARG A 145 16.39 15.49 -4.68
C ARG A 145 16.61 13.98 -4.66
N ALA A 146 16.99 13.39 -3.54
CA ALA A 146 17.14 11.95 -3.41
C ALA A 146 15.78 11.22 -3.55
N VAL A 147 14.68 11.83 -3.10
CA VAL A 147 13.32 11.29 -3.29
C VAL A 147 12.98 11.20 -4.78
N PHE A 148 13.28 12.26 -5.53
CA PHE A 148 13.02 12.40 -6.98
C PHE A 148 14.08 11.76 -7.88
N ALA A 149 15.13 11.13 -7.33
CA ALA A 149 16.27 10.64 -8.12
C ALA A 149 15.91 9.59 -9.19
N GLN A 150 14.77 8.92 -9.06
CA GLN A 150 14.27 7.95 -10.03
C GLN A 150 13.27 8.54 -11.04
N GLU A 151 12.88 9.80 -10.87
CA GLU A 151 11.92 10.48 -11.73
C GLU A 151 12.58 10.96 -13.02
N ARG A 152 11.79 11.01 -14.10
CA ARG A 152 12.29 11.39 -15.44
C ARG A 152 12.49 12.89 -15.63
N TYR A 153 12.19 13.68 -14.61
CA TYR A 153 12.25 15.14 -14.61
C TYR A 153 13.04 15.62 -13.39
N SER A 154 13.63 16.80 -13.49
CA SER A 154 14.27 17.47 -12.37
C SER A 154 13.42 18.64 -11.89
N LEU A 155 13.45 18.88 -10.60
CA LEU A 155 12.87 20.07 -9.98
C LEU A 155 13.87 21.23 -10.00
N SER A 156 13.36 22.43 -10.25
CA SER A 156 14.06 23.69 -10.07
C SER A 156 14.24 24.02 -8.58
N GLY A 157 15.05 25.03 -8.28
CA GLY A 157 15.24 25.48 -6.90
C GLY A 157 13.95 25.94 -6.24
N ASP A 158 13.12 26.68 -6.99
CA ASP A 158 11.87 27.24 -6.49
C ASP A 158 10.81 26.15 -6.24
N GLU A 159 10.72 25.15 -7.14
CA GLU A 159 9.83 23.99 -6.96
C GLU A 159 10.24 23.14 -5.75
N LEU A 160 11.55 22.98 -5.49
CA LEU A 160 12.04 22.29 -4.30
C LEU A 160 11.68 23.06 -3.02
N ASP A 161 11.78 24.40 -3.05
CA ASP A 161 11.41 25.24 -1.90
C ASP A 161 9.90 25.19 -1.64
N GLU A 162 9.07 25.18 -2.67
CA GLU A 162 7.63 25.07 -2.56
C GLU A 162 7.23 23.77 -1.84
N ILE A 163 7.80 22.64 -2.24
CA ILE A 163 7.57 21.36 -1.56
C ILE A 163 8.06 21.41 -0.11
N LEU A 164 9.27 21.90 0.13
CA LEU A 164 9.83 22.00 1.50
C LEU A 164 8.98 22.92 2.40
N ASN A 165 8.35 23.96 1.85
CA ASN A 165 7.43 24.81 2.62
C ASN A 165 6.18 24.05 3.09
N VAL A 166 5.72 23.05 2.34
CA VAL A 166 4.66 22.14 2.80
C VAL A 166 5.21 21.19 3.86
N VAL A 167 6.37 20.56 3.62
CA VAL A 167 6.99 19.62 4.56
C VAL A 167 7.21 20.26 5.94
N ASN A 168 7.69 21.49 5.98
CA ASN A 168 7.96 22.23 7.22
C ASN A 168 6.71 22.52 8.08
N GLN A 169 5.50 22.27 7.57
CA GLN A 169 4.27 22.38 8.38
C GLN A 169 4.04 21.16 9.27
N TYR A 170 4.77 20.05 9.04
CA TYR A 170 4.55 18.74 9.65
C TYR A 170 5.81 18.16 10.34
N VAL A 171 6.86 18.97 10.54
CA VAL A 171 8.16 18.57 11.13
C VAL A 171 8.49 19.39 12.37
#